data_AF-A0A960XLK3-F1
#
_entry.id   AF-A0A960XLK3-F1
#
_cell.length_a   1.000
_cell.length_b   1.000
_cell.length_c   1.000
_cell.angle_alpha   90.00
_cell.angle_beta   90.00
_cell.angle_gamma   90.00
#
_symmetry.space_group_name_H-M   'P 1'
#
loop_
_entity.id
_entity.type
_entity.pdbx_description
1 polymer ?
#
loop_
_entity_poly.entity_id
_entity_poly.type
_entity_poly.pdbx_seq_one_letter_code
_entity_poly.pdbx_strand_id
1 'polypeptide(L)'
;MPERLTELIRPKRTKCQRISWASRLPNSSWLPLVVFGLAAWSGALNAAQPDGGALAGERPRLIVSSDIGGSDPDDFQSMVHLLMYADVLDLEGLISSPPHAGRARHILECLEAYEQDFPKLQHGSARYPEPAKLRALVKQGAVEPSPAEGYSHSTEGSRCIVDCAKREGERPLW
;
A
#
# COMPACT_ATOMS: atom_id res chain seq x y z
N MET A 1 9.26 -2.97 -8.37
CA MET A 1 8.22 -1.96 -8.10
C MET A 1 7.41 -1.77 -9.37
N PRO A 2 6.07 -1.95 -9.36
CA PRO A 2 5.28 -1.78 -10.56
C PRO A 2 5.33 -0.31 -11.01
N GLU A 3 5.67 -0.08 -12.28
CA GLU A 3 6.01 1.23 -12.85
C GLU A 3 4.90 2.30 -12.75
N ARG A 4 3.66 1.91 -12.44
CA ARG A 4 2.48 2.77 -12.63
C ARG A 4 1.86 3.29 -11.34
N LEU A 5 1.97 2.57 -10.22
CA LEU A 5 1.71 3.14 -8.90
C LEU A 5 2.63 4.34 -8.60
N THR A 6 3.82 4.38 -9.20
CA THR A 6 4.68 5.57 -9.13
C THR A 6 4.20 6.76 -9.97
N GLU A 7 3.31 6.58 -10.97
CA GLU A 7 2.83 7.70 -11.79
C GLU A 7 1.87 8.60 -11.02
N LEU A 8 1.06 8.04 -10.11
CA LEU A 8 0.23 8.83 -9.18
C LEU A 8 1.06 9.69 -8.20
N ILE A 9 2.29 9.28 -7.92
CA ILE A 9 3.22 9.93 -6.99
C ILE A 9 4.11 10.97 -7.72
N ARG A 10 4.13 10.98 -9.06
CA ARG A 10 5.02 11.89 -9.79
C ARG A 10 4.48 13.33 -9.76
N PRO A 11 5.19 14.29 -9.16
CA PRO A 11 4.90 15.70 -9.40
C PRO A 11 5.04 15.99 -10.91
N LYS A 12 4.18 16.86 -11.45
CA LYS A 12 4.22 17.28 -12.87
C LYS A 12 5.64 17.74 -13.22
N ARG A 13 6.38 16.92 -13.97
CA ARG A 13 7.78 17.18 -14.34
C ARG A 13 7.87 18.46 -15.18
N THR A 14 8.46 19.52 -14.63
CA THR A 14 9.17 20.53 -15.43
C THR A 14 10.44 19.89 -16.01
N LYS A 15 10.71 20.19 -17.29
CA LYS A 15 11.78 19.60 -18.10
C LYS A 15 13.13 19.62 -17.37
N CYS A 16 13.62 18.45 -16.99
CA CYS A 16 15.04 18.22 -16.70
C CYS A 16 15.61 17.27 -17.76
N GLN A 17 16.76 17.62 -18.31
CA GLN A 17 17.27 17.15 -19.59
C GLN A 17 17.66 15.66 -19.62
N ARG A 18 17.46 15.04 -20.80
CA ARG A 18 17.94 13.70 -21.16
C ARG A 18 19.46 13.71 -21.22
N ILE A 19 20.12 13.00 -20.31
CA ILE A 19 21.51 12.60 -20.48
C ILE A 19 21.50 11.24 -21.18
N SER A 20 21.97 11.21 -22.43
CA SER A 20 22.17 9.98 -23.19
C SER A 20 23.53 9.37 -22.86
N TRP A 21 23.54 8.16 -22.30
CA TRP A 21 24.75 7.33 -22.24
C TRP A 21 24.63 6.24 -23.29
N ALA A 22 25.21 6.51 -24.47
CA ALA A 22 25.53 5.49 -25.44
C ALA A 22 27.02 5.20 -25.32
N SER A 23 27.40 4.04 -24.79
CA SER A 23 28.75 3.52 -24.92
C SER A 23 28.71 2.03 -25.20
N ARG A 24 28.97 1.73 -26.48
CA ARG A 24 29.45 0.46 -27.03
C ARG A 24 30.48 -0.18 -26.10
N LEU A 25 30.37 -1.49 -25.87
CA LEU A 25 31.52 -2.32 -25.48
C LEU A 25 31.65 -3.54 -26.41
N PRO A 26 32.87 -3.94 -26.78
CA PRO A 26 33.16 -4.95 -27.78
C PRO A 26 33.15 -6.38 -27.22
N ASN A 27 32.88 -7.33 -28.13
CA ASN A 27 33.10 -8.76 -27.95
C ASN A 27 34.59 -9.06 -27.70
N SER A 28 34.90 -9.84 -26.66
CA SER A 28 36.06 -10.73 -26.66
C SER A 28 35.94 -11.82 -25.59
N SER A 29 35.72 -13.04 -26.05
CA SER A 29 35.83 -14.31 -25.34
C SER A 29 37.28 -14.61 -24.96
N TRP A 30 37.61 -14.81 -23.68
CA TRP A 30 38.70 -15.67 -23.18
C TRP A 30 38.48 -15.96 -21.67
N LEU A 31 38.29 -17.24 -21.31
CA LEU A 31 38.31 -17.77 -19.94
C LEU A 31 39.77 -17.97 -19.48
N PRO A 32 40.05 -17.81 -18.17
CA PRO A 32 40.63 -18.95 -17.47
C PRO A 32 39.86 -19.30 -16.20
N LEU A 33 39.64 -20.61 -16.03
CA LEU A 33 39.14 -21.27 -14.83
C LEU A 33 40.09 -21.01 -13.66
N VAL A 34 39.66 -20.18 -12.71
CA VAL A 34 40.22 -20.16 -11.36
C VAL A 34 39.25 -20.92 -10.46
N VAL A 35 39.59 -22.16 -10.13
CA VAL A 35 38.89 -22.94 -9.11
C VAL A 35 39.36 -22.43 -7.74
N PHE A 36 38.68 -21.42 -7.21
CA PHE A 36 38.75 -21.12 -5.79
C PHE A 36 37.99 -22.20 -5.03
N GLY A 37 38.70 -22.99 -4.23
CA GLY A 37 38.09 -23.94 -3.31
C GLY A 37 37.17 -23.19 -2.34
N LEU A 38 35.86 -23.32 -2.52
CA LEU A 38 34.89 -22.96 -1.50
C LEU A 38 35.04 -23.96 -0.36
N ALA A 39 35.78 -23.59 0.68
CA ALA A 39 35.53 -24.13 2.00
C ALA A 39 34.11 -23.68 2.38
N ALA A 40 33.14 -24.56 2.14
CA ALA A 40 31.75 -24.36 2.52
C ALA A 40 31.67 -24.32 4.05
N TRP A 41 31.71 -23.11 4.61
CA TRP A 41 31.28 -22.90 5.98
C TRP A 41 29.75 -23.03 5.97
N SER A 42 29.26 -24.26 6.09
CA SER A 42 27.85 -24.58 6.29
C SER A 42 27.42 -24.22 7.72
N GLY A 43 27.78 -23.04 8.18
CA GLY A 43 27.07 -22.41 9.28
C GLY A 43 25.75 -21.94 8.71
N ALA A 44 24.69 -22.71 8.92
CA ALA A 44 23.34 -22.19 8.76
C ALA A 44 23.24 -20.95 9.65
N LEU A 45 23.31 -19.77 9.04
CA LEU A 45 22.87 -18.53 9.67
C LEU A 45 21.37 -18.70 9.82
N ASN A 46 20.96 -19.36 10.91
CA ASN A 46 19.60 -19.33 11.39
C ASN A 46 19.40 -17.91 11.93
N ALA A 47 19.22 -16.95 11.01
CA ALA A 47 18.79 -15.62 11.37
C ALA A 47 17.53 -15.81 12.21
N ALA A 48 17.58 -15.39 13.47
CA ALA A 48 16.42 -15.46 14.35
C ALA A 48 15.28 -14.73 13.64
N GLN A 49 14.30 -15.50 13.14
CA GLN A 49 13.08 -14.90 12.64
C GLN A 49 12.32 -14.45 13.88
N PRO A 50 11.83 -13.19 13.92
CA PRO A 50 10.93 -12.79 14.98
C PRO A 50 9.72 -13.72 14.97
N ASP A 51 9.31 -14.17 16.16
CA ASP A 51 8.08 -14.93 16.31
C ASP A 51 6.89 -14.05 15.94
N GLY A 52 5.97 -14.58 15.12
CA GLY A 52 4.72 -13.92 14.75
C GLY A 52 4.81 -12.92 13.60
N GLY A 53 3.87 -11.97 13.59
CA GLY A 53 3.73 -10.96 12.54
C GLY A 53 3.14 -11.49 11.23
N ALA A 54 2.98 -10.61 10.25
CA ALA A 54 2.17 -10.90 9.08
C ALA A 54 2.74 -12.01 8.17
N LEU A 55 4.05 -12.23 8.17
CA LEU A 55 4.67 -13.36 7.47
C LEU A 55 4.38 -14.70 8.14
N ALA A 56 4.14 -14.71 9.46
CA ALA A 56 3.65 -15.87 10.21
C ALA A 56 2.12 -16.01 10.17
N GLY A 57 1.43 -15.14 9.43
CA GLY A 57 -0.04 -15.14 9.29
C GLY A 57 -0.78 -14.21 10.25
N GLU A 58 -0.07 -13.53 11.15
CA GLU A 58 -0.67 -12.57 12.08
C GLU A 58 -0.86 -11.22 11.39
N ARG A 59 -2.00 -11.05 10.72
CA ARG A 59 -2.35 -9.82 10.01
C ARG A 59 -3.12 -8.88 10.94
N PRO A 60 -2.65 -7.64 11.16
CA PRO A 60 -3.41 -6.63 11.89
C PRO A 60 -4.73 -6.31 11.20
N ARG A 61 -5.80 -6.13 11.97
CA ARG A 61 -7.07 -5.58 11.50
C ARG A 61 -6.95 -4.06 11.43
N LEU A 62 -7.21 -3.45 10.29
CA LEU A 62 -6.93 -2.03 10.07
C LEU A 62 -8.09 -1.32 9.37
N ILE A 63 -8.48 -0.17 9.91
CA ILE A 63 -9.27 0.86 9.23
C ILE A 63 -8.39 2.08 9.01
N VAL A 64 -8.41 2.64 7.80
CA VAL A 64 -7.70 3.88 7.50
C VAL A 64 -8.73 4.99 7.26
N SER A 65 -8.66 6.05 8.05
CA SER A 65 -9.36 7.31 7.80
C SER A 65 -8.35 8.35 7.33
N SER A 66 -8.58 8.95 6.18
CA SER A 66 -7.61 9.86 5.54
C SER A 66 -8.34 11.01 4.86
N ASP A 67 -7.68 12.16 4.78
CA ASP A 67 -8.13 13.34 4.06
C ASP A 67 -7.73 13.35 2.58
N ILE A 68 -7.50 12.18 2.00
CA ILE A 68 -7.15 11.98 0.58
C ILE A 68 -7.98 12.79 -0.42
N GLY A 69 -7.23 13.48 -1.30
CA GLY A 69 -7.76 14.50 -2.22
C GLY A 69 -8.12 15.82 -1.54
N GLY A 70 -7.60 16.03 -0.34
CA GLY A 70 -7.55 17.29 0.38
C GLY A 70 -6.46 18.22 -0.18
N SER A 71 -5.77 18.92 0.72
CA SER A 71 -4.79 19.95 0.35
C SER A 71 -3.51 19.40 -0.25
N ASP A 72 -3.07 18.24 0.21
CA ASP A 72 -1.75 17.69 -0.02
C ASP A 72 -1.79 16.30 -0.68
N PRO A 73 -0.76 15.99 -1.49
CA PRO A 73 -0.72 14.75 -2.25
C PRO A 73 -0.20 13.54 -1.45
N ASP A 74 0.23 13.73 -0.21
CA ASP A 74 0.86 12.69 0.62
C ASP A 74 -0.12 11.58 1.03
N ASP A 75 -1.40 11.87 1.22
CA ASP A 75 -2.43 10.86 1.44
C ASP A 75 -2.58 9.89 0.26
N PHE A 76 -2.45 10.37 -0.98
CA PHE A 76 -2.40 9.48 -2.14
C PHE A 76 -1.16 8.58 -2.09
N GLN A 77 -0.01 9.13 -1.69
CA GLN A 77 1.23 8.37 -1.57
C GLN A 77 1.13 7.30 -0.48
N SER A 78 0.57 7.66 0.67
CA SER A 78 0.34 6.77 1.81
C SER A 78 -0.70 5.70 1.47
N MET A 79 -1.77 6.04 0.74
CA MET A 79 -2.75 5.07 0.26
C MET A 79 -2.15 4.07 -0.73
N VAL A 80 -1.33 4.54 -1.68
CA VAL A 80 -0.59 3.65 -2.59
C VAL A 80 0.36 2.74 -1.80
N HIS A 81 1.06 3.27 -0.79
CA HIS A 81 1.93 2.50 0.07
C HIS A 81 1.16 1.44 0.86
N LEU A 82 0.01 1.79 1.43
CA LEU A 82 -0.88 0.86 2.12
C LEU A 82 -1.27 -0.32 1.20
N LEU A 83 -1.69 -0.02 -0.03
CA LEU A 83 -2.13 -1.03 -1.00
C LEU A 83 -0.99 -1.96 -1.43
N MET A 84 0.25 -1.48 -1.44
CA MET A 84 1.45 -2.30 -1.66
C MET A 84 1.74 -3.30 -0.53
N TYR A 85 1.13 -3.14 0.65
CA TYR A 85 1.24 -4.07 1.79
C TYR A 85 -0.11 -4.71 2.15
N ALA A 86 -1.11 -4.64 1.27
CA ALA A 86 -2.45 -5.15 1.56
C ALA A 86 -2.48 -6.69 1.77
N ASP A 87 -1.46 -7.43 1.32
CA ASP A 87 -1.36 -8.87 1.51
C ASP A 87 -0.95 -9.28 2.94
N VAL A 88 -0.42 -8.32 3.73
CA VAL A 88 -0.01 -8.49 5.12
C VAL A 88 -0.94 -7.81 6.13
N LEU A 89 -2.04 -7.20 5.65
CA LEU A 89 -3.02 -6.48 6.46
C LEU A 89 -4.44 -7.03 6.24
N ASP A 90 -5.24 -7.12 7.29
CA ASP A 90 -6.69 -7.35 7.18
C ASP A 90 -7.39 -5.98 7.16
N LEU A 91 -7.52 -5.41 5.96
CA LEU A 91 -8.23 -4.13 5.77
C LEU A 91 -9.73 -4.33 6.00
N GLU A 92 -10.31 -3.50 6.86
CA GLU A 92 -11.74 -3.52 7.19
C GLU A 92 -12.49 -2.25 6.83
N GLY A 93 -11.77 -1.18 6.47
CA GLY A 93 -12.37 0.08 6.04
C GLY A 93 -11.34 1.03 5.43
N LEU A 94 -11.71 1.67 4.34
CA LEU A 94 -10.95 2.75 3.70
C LEU A 94 -11.86 3.98 3.64
N ILE A 95 -11.65 4.92 4.55
CA ILE A 95 -12.58 6.02 4.82
C ILE A 95 -11.93 7.33 4.36
N SER A 96 -12.64 8.05 3.50
CA SER A 96 -12.27 9.44 3.19
C SER A 96 -12.99 10.37 4.18
N SER A 97 -12.25 11.04 5.05
CA SER A 97 -12.79 12.02 6.03
C SER A 97 -12.12 13.42 5.99
N PRO A 98 -11.89 14.02 4.80
CA PRO A 98 -11.22 15.31 4.67
C PRO A 98 -12.10 16.48 5.05
N PRO A 99 -11.52 17.55 5.65
CA PRO A 99 -12.11 18.86 5.48
C PRO A 99 -11.98 19.26 3.98
N HIS A 100 -13.03 19.87 3.42
CA HIS A 100 -13.02 20.46 2.07
C HIS A 100 -13.25 19.50 0.88
N ALA A 101 -12.25 19.31 0.01
CA ALA A 101 -12.45 18.80 -1.35
C ALA A 101 -12.38 17.28 -1.50
N GLY A 102 -11.66 16.60 -0.61
CA GLY A 102 -11.42 15.16 -0.71
C GLY A 102 -12.72 14.34 -0.56
N ARG A 103 -12.80 13.18 -1.21
CA ARG A 103 -14.00 12.33 -1.25
C ARG A 103 -13.57 10.88 -1.39
N ALA A 104 -14.47 9.96 -1.07
CA ALA A 104 -14.29 8.52 -1.27
C ALA A 104 -13.83 8.15 -2.69
N ARG A 105 -14.21 8.94 -3.71
CA ARG A 105 -13.74 8.77 -5.10
C ARG A 105 -12.22 8.81 -5.25
N HIS A 106 -11.50 9.58 -4.43
CA HIS A 106 -10.05 9.67 -4.51
C HIS A 106 -9.37 8.40 -3.99
N ILE A 107 -10.00 7.67 -3.06
CA ILE A 107 -9.60 6.30 -2.71
C ILE A 107 -9.87 5.35 -3.89
N LEU A 108 -11.03 5.49 -4.53
CA LEU A 108 -11.37 4.68 -5.71
C LEU A 108 -10.37 4.89 -6.85
N GLU A 109 -9.86 6.11 -7.05
CA GLU A 109 -8.79 6.40 -8.02
C GLU A 109 -7.50 5.61 -7.71
N CYS A 110 -7.09 5.53 -6.44
CA CYS A 110 -5.97 4.65 -6.04
C CYS A 110 -6.28 3.18 -6.33
N LEU A 111 -7.52 2.73 -6.08
CA LEU A 111 -7.93 1.34 -6.31
C LEU A 111 -8.01 0.99 -7.79
N GLU A 112 -8.33 1.95 -8.67
CA GLU A 112 -8.25 1.77 -10.13
C GLU A 112 -6.81 1.53 -10.59
N ALA A 113 -5.83 2.22 -10.01
CA ALA A 113 -4.42 1.95 -10.28
C ALA A 113 -3.98 0.61 -9.70
N TYR A 114 -4.41 0.28 -8.49
CA TYR A 114 -4.17 -1.03 -7.87
C TYR A 114 -4.70 -2.19 -8.72
N GLU A 115 -5.93 -2.08 -9.24
CA GLU A 115 -6.53 -3.12 -10.08
C GLU A 115 -5.70 -3.42 -11.34
N GLN A 116 -5.12 -2.39 -11.96
CA GLN A 116 -4.26 -2.58 -13.13
C GLN A 116 -2.98 -3.36 -12.81
N ASP A 117 -2.43 -3.20 -11.60
CA ASP A 117 -1.22 -3.90 -11.16
C ASP A 117 -1.51 -5.19 -10.36
N PHE A 118 -2.78 -5.45 -10.02
CA PHE A 118 -3.21 -6.62 -9.25
C PHE A 118 -2.70 -7.96 -9.80
N PRO A 119 -2.74 -8.24 -11.13
CA PRO A 119 -2.21 -9.50 -11.66
C PRO A 119 -0.71 -9.70 -11.37
N LYS A 120 0.07 -8.60 -11.29
CA LYS A 120 1.50 -8.66 -10.96
C LYS A 120 1.72 -8.84 -9.47
N LEU A 121 0.93 -8.15 -8.65
CA LEU A 121 1.00 -8.25 -7.18
C LEU A 121 0.63 -9.67 -6.72
N GLN A 122 -0.41 -10.24 -7.29
CA GLN A 122 -0.87 -11.60 -6.99
C GLN A 122 0.19 -12.67 -7.30
N HIS A 123 1.06 -12.42 -8.29
CA HIS A 123 2.20 -13.30 -8.57
C HIS A 123 3.24 -13.31 -7.42
N GLY A 124 3.41 -12.19 -6.71
CA GLY A 124 4.29 -12.10 -5.56
C GLY A 124 3.67 -12.65 -4.27
N SER A 125 2.35 -12.56 -4.13
CA SER A 125 1.62 -13.08 -2.96
C SER A 125 0.16 -13.35 -3.31
N ALA A 126 -0.31 -14.58 -3.11
CA ALA A 126 -1.72 -14.92 -3.33
C ALA A 126 -2.68 -14.28 -2.31
N ARG A 127 -2.15 -13.58 -1.29
CA ARG A 127 -2.94 -12.95 -0.22
C ARG A 127 -3.39 -11.52 -0.53
N TYR A 128 -2.94 -10.93 -1.64
CA TYR A 128 -3.43 -9.61 -2.05
C TYR A 128 -4.95 -9.64 -2.22
N PRO A 129 -5.69 -8.67 -1.64
CA PRO A 129 -7.14 -8.65 -1.73
C PRO A 129 -7.61 -8.25 -3.14
N GLU A 130 -8.63 -8.95 -3.64
CA GLU A 130 -9.27 -8.60 -4.90
C GLU A 130 -9.71 -7.12 -4.93
N PRO A 131 -9.50 -6.38 -6.04
CA PRO A 131 -9.88 -4.98 -6.14
C PRO A 131 -11.36 -4.71 -5.79
N ALA A 132 -12.26 -5.62 -6.18
CA ALA A 132 -13.68 -5.52 -5.84
C ALA A 132 -13.93 -5.60 -4.33
N LYS A 133 -13.17 -6.41 -3.59
CA LYS A 133 -13.26 -6.48 -2.12
C LYS A 133 -12.83 -5.16 -1.50
N LEU A 134 -11.72 -4.59 -1.96
CA LEU A 134 -11.23 -3.30 -1.48
C LEU A 134 -12.23 -2.17 -1.73
N ARG A 135 -12.85 -2.14 -2.93
CA ARG A 135 -13.89 -1.14 -3.25
C ARG A 135 -15.09 -1.21 -2.32
N ALA A 136 -15.50 -2.41 -1.91
CA ALA A 136 -16.61 -2.59 -0.96
C ALA A 136 -16.30 -2.02 0.44
N LEU A 137 -15.02 -1.93 0.81
CA LEU A 137 -14.56 -1.34 2.07
C LEU A 137 -14.48 0.18 2.04
N VAL A 138 -14.62 0.81 0.86
CA VAL A 138 -14.57 2.27 0.75
C VAL A 138 -15.82 2.89 1.36
N LYS A 139 -15.62 3.93 2.18
CA LYS A 139 -16.69 4.67 2.86
C LYS A 139 -16.45 6.17 2.78
N GLN A 140 -17.53 6.94 2.75
CA GLN A 140 -17.47 8.38 2.95
C GLN A 140 -17.61 8.73 4.44
N GLY A 141 -16.57 9.33 5.01
CA GLY A 141 -16.56 9.94 6.33
C GLY A 141 -17.14 11.35 6.34
N ALA A 142 -16.82 12.12 7.39
CA ALA A 142 -17.22 13.51 7.48
C ALA A 142 -16.53 14.36 6.39
N VAL A 143 -17.28 15.33 5.85
CA VAL A 143 -16.81 16.28 4.83
C VAL A 143 -16.64 17.68 5.44
N GLU A 144 -17.51 18.00 6.39
CA GLU A 144 -17.44 19.26 7.11
C GLU A 144 -16.42 19.17 8.24
N PRO A 145 -15.71 20.27 8.55
CA PRO A 145 -14.87 20.35 9.74
C PRO A 145 -15.65 19.99 11.01
N SER A 146 -14.94 19.46 12.00
CA SER A 146 -15.57 19.15 13.29
C SER A 146 -16.13 20.43 13.93
N PRO A 147 -17.40 20.43 14.38
CA PRO A 147 -17.96 21.59 15.07
C PRO A 147 -17.30 21.77 16.44
N ALA A 148 -17.52 22.93 17.07
CA ALA A 148 -16.99 23.22 18.41
C ALA A 148 -17.44 22.21 19.49
N GLU A 149 -18.59 21.56 19.28
CA GLU A 149 -19.10 20.49 20.15
C GLU A 149 -18.28 19.19 20.03
N GLY A 150 -17.45 19.06 19.01
CA GLY A 150 -16.56 17.92 18.77
C GLY A 150 -17.22 16.74 18.03
N TYR A 151 -18.53 16.75 17.85
CA TYR A 151 -19.26 15.74 17.10
C TYR A 151 -20.43 16.34 16.32
N SER A 152 -20.87 15.64 15.28
CA SER A 152 -22.06 15.98 14.50
C SER A 152 -22.90 14.73 14.27
N HIS A 153 -23.47 14.55 13.08
CA HIS A 153 -24.27 13.38 12.74
C HIS A 153 -23.42 12.21 12.25
N SER A 154 -23.96 10.99 12.36
CA SER A 154 -23.27 9.79 11.88
C SER A 154 -23.08 9.79 10.36
N THR A 155 -21.88 9.42 9.92
CA THR A 155 -21.49 9.22 8.52
C THR A 155 -21.35 7.73 8.19
N GLU A 156 -21.25 7.40 6.91
CA GLU A 156 -20.99 6.02 6.48
C GLU A 156 -19.68 5.50 7.10
N GLY A 157 -18.63 6.33 7.10
CA GLY A 157 -17.36 6.02 7.74
C GLY A 157 -17.47 5.79 9.24
N SER A 158 -18.16 6.67 9.98
CA SER A 158 -18.31 6.49 11.44
C SER A 158 -19.08 5.22 11.81
N ARG A 159 -20.12 4.86 11.04
CA ARG A 159 -20.86 3.62 11.24
C ARG A 159 -19.99 2.41 10.95
N CYS A 160 -19.21 2.44 9.87
CA CYS A 160 -18.24 1.40 9.54
C CYS A 160 -17.24 1.15 10.68
N ILE A 161 -16.69 2.21 11.29
CA ILE A 161 -15.77 2.10 12.44
C ILE A 161 -16.47 1.38 13.61
N VAL A 162 -17.68 1.82 13.96
CA VAL A 162 -18.46 1.22 15.06
C VAL A 162 -18.79 -0.25 14.78
N ASP A 163 -19.22 -0.57 13.56
CA ASP A 163 -19.61 -1.93 13.17
C ASP A 163 -18.40 -2.89 13.17
N CYS A 164 -17.25 -2.43 12.70
CA CYS A 164 -16.01 -3.22 12.73
C CYS A 164 -15.48 -3.41 14.15
N ALA A 165 -15.56 -2.37 14.99
CA ALA A 165 -15.11 -2.41 16.39
C ALA A 165 -15.98 -3.33 17.26
N LYS A 166 -17.28 -3.45 16.94
CA LYS A 166 -18.22 -4.34 17.64
C LYS A 166 -18.15 -5.80 17.20
N ARG A 167 -17.42 -6.10 16.11
CA ARG A 167 -17.33 -7.47 15.58
C ARG A 167 -16.56 -8.35 16.57
N GLU A 168 -17.11 -9.51 16.88
CA GLU A 168 -16.50 -10.45 17.83
C GLU A 168 -15.12 -10.92 17.35
N GLY A 169 -14.16 -10.98 18.26
CA GLY A 169 -12.81 -11.47 18.00
C GLY A 169 -11.80 -10.96 19.03
N GLU A 170 -10.73 -11.74 19.24
CA GLU A 170 -9.67 -11.40 20.20
C GLU A 170 -8.65 -10.40 19.63
N ARG A 171 -8.60 -10.25 18.29
CA ARG A 171 -7.64 -9.37 17.62
C ARG A 171 -8.08 -7.91 17.72
N PRO A 172 -7.21 -7.00 18.18
CA PRO A 172 -7.51 -5.57 18.23
C PRO A 172 -7.75 -5.01 16.82
N LEU A 173 -8.54 -3.95 16.76
CA LEU A 173 -8.76 -3.14 15.57
C LEU A 173 -7.94 -1.85 15.71
N TRP A 174 -7.25 -1.49 14.65
CA TRP A 174 -6.47 -0.25 14.52
C TRP A 174 -7.16 0.72 13.57
#